data_AF-A0A223RZT8-F1
#
_entry.id   AF-A0A223RZT8-F1
#
_cell.length_a   1.000
_cell.length_b   1.000
_cell.length_c   1.000
_cell.angle_alpha   90.00
_cell.angle_beta   90.00
_cell.angle_gamma   90.00
#
_symmetry.space_group_name_H-M   'P 1'
#
loop_
_entity.id
_entity.type
_entity.pdbx_description
1 polymer ?
#
loop_
_entity_poly.entity_id
_entity_poly.type
_entity_poly.pdbx_seq_one_letter_code
_entity_poly.pdbx_strand_id
1 'polypeptide(L)'
;MRHAIALSAWGRGTTSPNPPVGCVVLDSDGRSVGQGWHRRKGEPHAEAHALAQAGRAAAGGTAVVTLEPCCHHGHTPPCHRALIEAGIARVVIAVLDPTSRGRGGAALLHEAGIGVAVGFLAEEAHLVLGPWLAALERQRPVLTWGCSLTPRGTLTSDATALPREIDTLVHDDTTATTATEWPTSRPLFTLPNDPHHALDALHHDGTRTAGLAVDHVTAQPYLDTGLIDHIEAHSAHEAAHLPNLPDGYRLAQISHLNNGLRLSLSRNSTNAQTPSPSSQR
;
A
#
# COMPACT_ATOMS: atom_id res chain seq x y z
N MET A 1 -10.06 13.84 7.20
CA MET A 1 -9.72 12.44 6.84
C MET A 1 -9.34 12.30 5.39
N ARG A 2 -10.20 12.62 4.41
CA ARG A 2 -9.84 12.58 2.98
C ARG A 2 -8.51 13.26 2.64
N HIS A 3 -8.23 14.41 3.23
CA HIS A 3 -6.92 15.08 3.10
C HIS A 3 -5.75 14.22 3.63
N ALA A 4 -5.91 13.59 4.79
CA ALA A 4 -4.92 12.67 5.34
C ALA A 4 -4.74 11.42 4.44
N ILE A 5 -5.82 10.91 3.83
CA ILE A 5 -5.76 9.81 2.85
C ILE A 5 -4.97 10.24 1.60
N ALA A 6 -5.26 11.43 1.06
CA ALA A 6 -4.52 11.96 -0.09
C ALA A 6 -3.01 12.12 0.22
N LEU A 7 -2.67 12.63 1.41
CA LEU A 7 -1.28 12.72 1.88
C LEU A 7 -0.63 11.34 2.02
N SER A 8 -1.35 10.34 2.54
CA SER A 8 -0.82 8.98 2.72
C SER A 8 -0.39 8.34 1.40
N ALA A 9 -1.09 8.64 0.30
CA ALA A 9 -0.77 8.13 -1.03
C ALA A 9 0.64 8.52 -1.50
N TRP A 10 1.18 9.65 -1.01
CA TRP A 10 2.53 10.13 -1.36
C TRP A 10 3.66 9.29 -0.74
N GLY A 11 3.35 8.37 0.19
CA GLY A 11 4.32 7.42 0.76
C GLY A 11 4.40 6.08 0.02
N ARG A 12 3.55 5.83 -0.97
CA ARG A 12 3.56 4.56 -1.71
C ARG A 12 4.85 4.37 -2.51
N GLY A 13 5.37 3.15 -2.52
CA GLY A 13 6.64 2.80 -3.17
C GLY A 13 7.90 3.26 -2.42
N THR A 14 7.77 3.96 -1.29
CA THR A 14 8.93 4.46 -0.52
C THR A 14 8.90 4.09 0.97
N THR A 15 7.74 3.74 1.53
CA THR A 15 7.62 3.44 2.96
C THR A 15 7.84 1.97 3.31
N SER A 16 7.70 1.03 2.36
CA SER A 16 7.78 -0.41 2.64
C SER A 16 9.05 -0.80 3.40
N PRO A 17 8.95 -1.69 4.43
CA PRO A 17 7.77 -2.46 4.84
C PRO A 17 6.73 -1.67 5.66
N ASN A 18 6.98 -0.40 5.98
CA ASN A 18 6.08 0.42 6.77
C ASN A 18 4.85 0.85 5.93
N PRO A 19 3.69 1.05 6.57
CA PRO A 19 2.48 1.50 5.88
C PRO A 19 2.62 2.93 5.35
N PRO A 20 2.01 3.24 4.19
CA PRO A 20 1.78 4.61 3.78
C PRO A 20 0.72 5.24 4.69
N VAL A 21 1.14 6.18 5.55
CA VAL A 21 0.27 6.85 6.54
C VAL A 21 0.30 8.35 6.29
N GLY A 22 -0.86 8.98 6.42
CA GLY A 22 -1.05 10.43 6.43
C GLY A 22 -1.77 10.89 7.70
N CYS A 23 -1.47 12.11 8.14
CA CYS A 23 -1.99 12.74 9.34
C CYS A 23 -2.22 14.24 9.11
N VAL A 24 -3.31 14.77 9.67
CA VAL A 24 -3.65 16.20 9.69
C VAL A 24 -4.00 16.59 11.12
N VAL A 25 -3.46 17.70 11.60
CA VAL A 25 -3.75 18.27 12.92
C VAL A 25 -4.63 19.50 12.74
N LEU A 26 -5.75 19.50 13.46
CA LEU A 26 -6.66 20.63 13.59
C LEU A 26 -6.46 21.28 14.96
N ASP A 27 -6.47 22.61 15.05
CA ASP A 27 -6.49 23.34 16.32
C ASP A 27 -7.84 23.20 17.05
N SER A 28 -7.96 23.82 18.22
CA SER A 28 -9.19 23.79 19.03
C SER A 28 -10.41 24.42 18.35
N ASP A 29 -10.20 25.30 17.37
CA ASP A 29 -11.25 25.95 16.58
C ASP A 29 -11.58 25.15 15.30
N GLY A 30 -10.90 24.02 15.07
CA GLY A 30 -11.09 23.14 13.92
C GLY A 30 -10.32 23.57 12.66
N ARG A 31 -9.38 24.51 12.75
CA ARG A 31 -8.55 24.92 11.60
C ARG A 31 -7.37 23.97 11.42
N SER A 32 -7.05 23.63 10.17
CA SER A 32 -5.86 22.82 9.86
C SER A 32 -4.59 23.61 10.14
N VAL A 33 -3.77 23.13 11.09
CA VAL A 33 -2.53 23.79 11.52
C VAL A 33 -1.28 22.95 11.25
N GLY A 34 -1.42 21.67 10.90
CA GLY A 34 -0.31 20.83 10.51
C GLY A 34 -0.74 19.63 9.68
N GLN A 35 0.16 19.15 8.84
CA GLN A 35 -0.05 17.97 8.00
C GLN A 35 1.26 17.20 7.78
N GLY A 36 1.14 15.90 7.56
CA GLY A 36 2.29 15.04 7.37
C GLY A 36 1.91 13.71 6.74
N TRP A 37 2.90 13.05 6.14
CA TRP A 37 2.83 11.68 5.71
C TRP A 37 4.15 10.99 6.00
N HIS A 38 4.14 9.66 6.14
CA HIS A 38 5.37 8.90 6.26
C HIS A 38 6.03 8.84 4.88
N ARG A 39 7.23 9.40 4.77
CA ARG A 39 7.91 9.59 3.47
C ARG A 39 8.74 8.39 3.06
N ARG A 40 9.45 7.78 4.01
CA ARG A 40 10.37 6.67 3.75
C ARG A 40 10.62 5.86 5.02
N LYS A 41 10.87 4.56 4.87
CA LYS A 41 11.30 3.68 5.97
C LYS A 41 12.43 4.32 6.79
N GLY A 42 12.26 4.35 8.12
CA GLY A 42 13.25 4.89 9.07
C GLY A 42 13.17 6.40 9.31
N GLU A 43 12.39 7.14 8.51
CA GLU A 43 12.11 8.56 8.75
C GLU A 43 10.94 8.76 9.73
N PRO A 44 10.72 9.99 10.25
CA PRO A 44 9.57 10.28 11.09
C PRO A 44 8.23 9.86 10.46
N HIS A 45 7.29 9.45 11.31
CA HIS A 45 5.95 9.09 10.90
C HIS A 45 5.10 10.33 10.57
N ALA A 46 3.93 10.09 9.98
CA ALA A 46 3.02 11.15 9.55
C ALA A 46 2.64 12.11 10.69
N GLU A 47 2.39 11.57 11.87
CA GLU A 47 2.01 12.31 13.07
C GLU A 47 3.14 13.23 13.54
N ALA A 48 4.39 12.76 13.48
CA ALA A 48 5.55 13.56 13.86
C ALA A 48 5.71 14.77 12.91
N HIS A 49 5.55 14.57 11.60
CA HIS A 49 5.57 15.67 10.64
C HIS A 49 4.42 16.66 10.84
N ALA A 50 3.19 16.16 11.06
CA ALA A 50 2.03 17.01 11.27
C ALA A 50 2.14 17.83 12.57
N LEU A 51 2.60 17.21 13.66
CA LEU A 51 2.84 17.90 14.94
C LEU A 51 3.98 18.92 14.84
N ALA A 52 5.07 18.59 14.15
CA ALA A 52 6.17 19.52 13.94
C ALA A 52 5.72 20.78 13.20
N GLN A 53 4.84 20.64 12.19
CA GLN A 53 4.25 21.78 11.49
C GLN A 53 3.26 22.56 12.37
N ALA A 54 2.42 21.87 13.13
CA ALA A 54 1.42 22.51 13.99
C ALA A 54 2.04 23.28 15.17
N GLY A 55 3.16 22.79 15.71
CA GLY A 55 3.80 23.36 16.89
C GLY A 55 2.82 23.47 18.06
N ARG A 56 2.80 24.63 18.73
CA ARG A 56 1.92 24.86 19.90
C ARG A 56 0.43 24.90 19.56
N ALA A 57 0.06 25.12 18.29
CA ALA A 57 -1.34 25.16 17.88
C ALA A 57 -2.02 23.78 17.92
N ALA A 58 -1.25 22.69 18.09
CA ALA A 58 -1.79 21.35 18.27
C ALA A 58 -2.52 21.16 19.61
N ALA A 59 -2.15 21.93 20.65
CA ALA A 59 -2.68 21.75 21.99
C ALA A 59 -4.20 22.01 22.05
N GLY A 60 -4.95 21.10 22.66
CA GLY A 60 -6.41 21.11 22.69
C GLY A 60 -7.07 20.70 21.36
N GLY A 61 -6.27 20.42 20.32
CA GLY A 61 -6.73 20.14 18.97
C GLY A 61 -7.12 18.68 18.71
N THR A 62 -7.35 18.37 17.43
CA THR A 62 -7.69 17.03 16.94
C THR A 62 -6.65 16.54 15.93
N ALA A 63 -6.07 15.36 16.14
CA ALA A 63 -5.31 14.66 15.12
C ALA A 63 -6.22 13.73 14.31
N VAL A 64 -6.13 13.78 12.99
CA VAL A 64 -6.88 12.94 12.06
C VAL A 64 -5.88 12.10 11.27
N VAL A 65 -5.85 10.79 11.52
CA VAL A 65 -4.82 9.87 11.05
C VAL A 65 -5.41 8.66 10.34
N THR A 66 -4.74 8.22 9.28
CA THR A 66 -5.22 7.13 8.39
C THR A 66 -5.02 5.74 8.96
N LEU A 67 -4.06 5.54 9.85
CA LEU A 67 -3.79 4.28 10.55
C LEU A 67 -3.60 4.57 12.04
N GLU A 68 -3.88 3.59 12.90
CA GLU A 68 -3.66 3.72 14.35
C GLU A 68 -2.23 4.17 14.68
N PRO A 69 -2.05 5.21 15.53
CA PRO A 69 -0.73 5.67 15.92
C PRO A 69 0.08 4.59 16.64
N CYS A 70 1.36 4.43 16.28
CA CYS A 70 2.16 3.35 16.82
C CYS A 70 2.36 3.42 18.36
N CYS A 71 2.38 2.25 19.00
CA CYS A 71 2.48 2.09 20.45
C CYS A 71 3.86 1.65 20.96
N HIS A 72 4.77 1.28 20.08
CA HIS A 72 6.07 0.71 20.43
C HIS A 72 7.22 1.63 20.01
N HIS A 73 8.34 1.53 20.72
CA HIS A 73 9.56 2.23 20.34
C HIS A 73 10.30 1.41 19.26
N GLY A 74 10.43 1.98 18.06
CA GLY A 74 11.18 1.40 16.94
C GLY A 74 12.45 2.19 16.69
N HIS A 75 12.70 2.55 15.43
CA HIS A 75 13.73 3.55 15.07
C HIS A 75 13.35 4.97 15.50
N THR A 76 12.06 5.23 15.65
CA THR A 76 11.48 6.51 16.07
C THR A 76 10.68 6.34 17.38
N PRO A 77 10.53 7.41 18.18
CA PRO A 77 9.63 7.39 19.33
C PRO A 77 8.18 7.09 18.94
N PRO A 78 7.39 6.47 19.83
CA PRO A 78 6.02 6.05 19.51
C PRO A 78 5.08 7.26 19.34
N CYS A 79 4.28 7.24 18.28
CA CYS A 79 3.40 8.35 17.90
C CYS A 79 2.31 8.67 18.92
N HIS A 80 1.77 7.67 19.64
CA HIS A 80 0.78 7.94 20.69
C HIS A 80 1.34 8.85 21.79
N ARG A 81 2.62 8.70 22.17
CA ARG A 81 3.26 9.58 23.17
C ARG A 81 3.43 10.99 22.64
N ALA A 82 3.88 11.14 21.40
CA ALA A 82 4.02 12.44 20.77
C ALA A 82 2.68 13.21 20.73
N LEU A 83 1.57 12.52 20.45
CA LEU A 83 0.23 13.12 20.49
C LEU A 83 -0.18 13.56 21.90
N ILE A 84 0.11 12.74 22.92
CA ILE A 84 -0.13 13.07 24.34
C ILE A 84 0.69 14.29 24.76
N GLU A 85 1.99 14.29 24.47
CA GLU A 85 2.93 15.36 24.81
C GLU A 85 2.58 16.67 24.10
N ALA A 86 2.05 16.61 22.88
CA ALA A 86 1.55 17.77 22.16
C ALA A 86 0.22 18.34 22.71
N GLY A 87 -0.40 17.65 23.67
CA GLY A 87 -1.66 18.07 24.27
C GLY A 87 -2.87 17.91 23.34
N ILE A 88 -2.83 16.98 22.39
CA ILE A 88 -3.98 16.67 21.52
C ILE A 88 -5.15 16.18 22.39
N ALA A 89 -6.34 16.78 22.21
CA ALA A 89 -7.53 16.41 22.97
C ALA A 89 -8.33 15.26 22.33
N ARG A 90 -8.22 15.10 21.00
CA ARG A 90 -8.95 14.08 20.25
C ARG A 90 -8.13 13.47 19.12
N VAL A 91 -8.29 12.17 18.88
CA VAL A 91 -7.70 11.47 17.73
C VAL A 91 -8.82 10.76 16.95
N VAL A 92 -8.85 10.97 15.63
CA VAL A 92 -9.76 10.30 14.70
C VAL A 92 -8.94 9.39 13.79
N ILE A 93 -9.22 8.10 13.83
CA ILE A 93 -8.46 7.02 13.17
C ILE A 93 -9.34 6.40 12.07
N ALA A 94 -8.81 6.22 10.86
CA ALA A 94 -9.53 5.50 9.81
C ALA A 94 -9.46 3.99 10.01
N VAL A 95 -8.25 3.42 10.08
CA VAL A 95 -8.03 1.97 10.18
C VAL A 95 -7.21 1.65 11.42
N LEU A 96 -7.57 0.59 12.17
CA LEU A 96 -6.73 0.08 13.26
C LEU A 96 -5.52 -0.65 12.71
N ASP A 97 -4.37 -0.54 13.38
CA ASP A 97 -3.15 -1.20 12.91
C ASP A 97 -3.19 -2.68 13.29
N PRO A 98 -3.28 -3.62 12.33
CA PRO A 98 -3.31 -5.05 12.63
C PRO A 98 -1.98 -5.56 13.20
N THR A 99 -0.91 -4.76 13.13
CA THR A 99 0.41 -5.05 13.68
C THR A 99 0.66 -4.41 15.05
N SER A 100 -0.33 -3.68 15.57
CA SER A 100 -0.29 -3.11 16.92
C SER A 100 0.05 -4.17 17.97
N ARG A 101 0.96 -3.82 18.88
CA ARG A 101 1.39 -4.70 19.98
C ARG A 101 0.64 -4.34 21.27
N GLY A 102 0.46 -5.34 22.14
CA GLY A 102 -0.20 -5.13 23.43
C GLY A 102 -1.64 -4.64 23.24
N ARG A 103 -2.01 -3.55 23.90
CA ARG A 103 -3.37 -2.96 23.78
C ARG A 103 -3.57 -2.06 22.55
N GLY A 104 -2.51 -1.76 21.80
CA GLY A 104 -2.56 -0.80 20.69
C GLY A 104 -2.46 0.66 21.12
N GLY A 105 -2.17 1.54 20.17
CA GLY A 105 -2.05 2.98 20.39
C GLY A 105 -3.38 3.67 20.69
N ALA A 106 -4.48 3.21 20.09
CA ALA A 106 -5.81 3.75 20.32
C ALA A 106 -6.23 3.60 21.80
N ALA A 107 -5.97 2.43 22.39
CA ALA A 107 -6.25 2.19 23.81
C ALA A 107 -5.37 3.07 24.73
N LEU A 108 -4.07 3.18 24.42
CA LEU A 108 -3.15 4.02 25.21
C LEU A 108 -3.49 5.51 25.16
N LEU A 109 -3.96 6.01 24.01
CA LEU A 109 -4.48 7.38 23.89
C LEU A 109 -5.73 7.57 24.77
N HIS A 110 -6.66 6.62 24.73
CA HIS A 110 -7.87 6.67 25.54
C HIS A 110 -7.57 6.68 27.05
N GLU A 111 -6.66 5.83 27.50
CA GLU A 111 -6.20 5.79 28.91
C GLU A 111 -5.52 7.09 29.36
N ALA A 112 -4.88 7.81 28.44
CA ALA A 112 -4.30 9.12 28.68
C ALA A 112 -5.35 10.26 28.71
N GLY A 113 -6.63 9.94 28.59
CA GLY A 113 -7.74 10.90 28.62
C GLY A 113 -8.04 11.57 27.27
N ILE A 114 -7.46 11.08 26.17
CA ILE A 114 -7.72 11.60 24.82
C ILE A 114 -8.99 10.96 24.26
N GLY A 115 -9.86 11.78 23.65
CA GLY A 115 -11.03 11.28 22.95
C GLY A 115 -10.64 10.53 21.67
N VAL A 116 -11.00 9.25 21.53
CA VAL A 116 -10.63 8.43 20.37
C VAL A 116 -11.88 8.04 19.58
N ALA A 117 -11.85 8.24 18.27
CA ALA A 117 -12.86 7.73 17.32
C ALA A 117 -12.18 6.90 16.24
N VAL A 118 -12.71 5.72 15.93
CA VAL A 118 -12.11 4.73 15.03
C VAL A 118 -13.09 4.39 13.90
N GLY A 119 -12.57 4.02 12.73
CA GLY A 119 -13.38 3.57 11.59
C GLY A 119 -13.84 4.69 10.67
N PHE A 120 -13.35 5.92 10.85
CA PHE A 120 -13.84 7.06 10.08
C PHE A 120 -13.28 7.05 8.64
N LEU A 121 -14.16 6.82 7.66
CA LEU A 121 -13.81 6.62 6.24
C LEU A 121 -12.78 5.48 6.03
N ALA A 122 -12.91 4.38 6.79
CA ALA A 122 -12.03 3.22 6.69
C ALA A 122 -11.94 2.67 5.25
N GLU A 123 -13.08 2.55 4.55
CA GLU A 123 -13.09 2.06 3.16
C GLU A 123 -12.34 2.98 2.18
N GLU A 124 -12.40 4.30 2.37
CA GLU A 124 -11.61 5.23 1.56
C GLU A 124 -10.11 5.13 1.91
N ALA A 125 -9.77 4.90 3.17
CA ALA A 125 -8.38 4.70 3.58
C ALA A 125 -7.80 3.38 3.06
N HIS A 126 -8.61 2.34 2.91
CA HIS A 126 -8.24 1.07 2.26
C HIS A 126 -7.83 1.27 0.79
N LEU A 127 -8.28 2.33 0.11
CA LEU A 127 -7.79 2.64 -1.24
C LEU A 127 -6.28 2.86 -1.28
N VAL A 128 -5.68 3.38 -0.18
CA VAL A 128 -4.24 3.58 -0.04
C VAL A 128 -3.57 2.41 0.66
N LEU A 129 -4.10 2.00 1.83
CA LEU A 129 -3.52 0.98 2.71
C LEU A 129 -3.74 -0.46 2.24
N GLY A 130 -4.69 -0.70 1.32
CA GLY A 130 -5.13 -2.02 0.90
C GLY A 130 -3.99 -2.97 0.50
N PRO A 131 -3.04 -2.56 -0.36
CA PRO A 131 -1.93 -3.43 -0.74
C PRO A 131 -1.02 -3.80 0.44
N TRP A 132 -0.80 -2.87 1.38
CA TRP A 132 -0.01 -3.16 2.58
C TRP A 132 -0.74 -4.15 3.50
N LEU A 133 -2.03 -3.94 3.75
CA LEU A 133 -2.86 -4.86 4.55
C LEU A 133 -2.95 -6.25 3.92
N ALA A 134 -3.19 -6.32 2.61
CA ALA A 134 -3.25 -7.57 1.87
C ALA A 134 -1.92 -8.33 1.94
N ALA A 135 -0.80 -7.63 1.88
CA ALA A 135 0.51 -8.26 1.99
C ALA A 135 0.77 -8.84 3.38
N LEU A 136 0.28 -8.18 4.44
CA LEU A 136 0.34 -8.72 5.80
C LEU A 136 -0.58 -9.94 5.97
N GLU A 137 -1.80 -9.88 5.46
CA GLU A 137 -2.75 -10.99 5.56
C GLU A 137 -2.24 -12.24 4.83
N ARG A 138 -1.70 -12.05 3.62
CA ARG A 138 -1.28 -13.16 2.74
C ARG A 138 0.14 -13.62 2.99
N GLN A 139 0.92 -12.87 3.77
CA GLN A 139 2.37 -13.11 4.00
C GLN A 139 3.19 -13.14 2.70
N ARG A 140 2.74 -12.39 1.67
CA ARG A 140 3.43 -12.21 0.39
C ARG A 140 3.10 -10.83 -0.18
N PRO A 141 3.96 -10.19 -1.00
CA PRO A 141 3.59 -8.92 -1.63
C PRO A 141 2.38 -9.08 -2.56
N VAL A 142 1.64 -7.99 -2.75
CA VAL A 142 0.67 -7.88 -3.85
C VAL A 142 1.44 -7.82 -5.16
N LEU A 143 1.14 -8.75 -6.06
CA LEU A 143 1.90 -8.95 -7.29
C LEU A 143 1.11 -8.43 -8.50
N THR A 144 1.72 -7.53 -9.26
CA THR A 144 1.17 -7.00 -10.52
C THR A 144 2.07 -7.40 -11.68
N TRP A 145 1.52 -7.97 -12.74
CA TRP A 145 2.26 -8.23 -13.98
C TRP A 145 2.02 -7.12 -14.98
N GLY A 146 3.10 -6.50 -15.47
CA GLY A 146 3.07 -5.47 -16.49
C GLY A 146 3.41 -6.05 -17.85
N CYS A 147 2.50 -5.91 -18.81
CA CYS A 147 2.68 -6.45 -20.15
C CYS A 147 2.13 -5.53 -21.24
N SER A 148 2.55 -5.81 -22.47
CA SER A 148 2.05 -5.16 -23.68
C SER A 148 1.36 -6.19 -24.56
N LEU A 149 0.19 -5.82 -25.08
CA LEU A 149 -0.60 -6.62 -26.02
C LEU A 149 -0.29 -6.19 -27.45
N THR A 150 0.35 -7.09 -28.20
CA THR A 150 0.63 -6.90 -29.63
C THR A 150 -0.64 -7.03 -30.49
N PRO A 151 -0.65 -6.50 -31.73
CA PRO A 151 -1.77 -6.67 -32.67
C PRO A 151 -2.14 -8.13 -32.96
N ARG A 152 -1.19 -9.06 -32.77
CA ARG A 152 -1.38 -10.50 -32.97
C ARG A 152 -1.96 -11.21 -31.74
N GLY A 153 -2.24 -10.49 -30.67
CA GLY A 153 -2.75 -11.06 -29.42
C GLY A 153 -1.68 -11.64 -28.49
N THR A 154 -0.40 -11.47 -28.80
CA THR A 154 0.71 -11.94 -27.96
C THR A 154 1.02 -10.93 -26.86
N LEU A 155 1.30 -11.42 -25.65
CA LEU A 155 1.75 -10.62 -24.50
C LEU A 155 3.28 -10.58 -24.42
N THR A 156 3.84 -9.39 -24.26
CA THR A 156 5.28 -9.16 -24.06
C THR A 156 5.54 -8.40 -22.76
N SER A 157 6.74 -8.52 -22.19
CA SER A 157 7.13 -7.74 -21.00
C SER A 157 6.96 -6.24 -21.26
N ASP A 158 6.38 -5.52 -20.30
CA ASP A 158 6.29 -4.06 -20.33
C ASP A 158 6.28 -3.49 -18.91
N ALA A 159 7.48 -3.13 -18.43
CA ALA A 159 7.63 -2.47 -17.14
C ALA A 159 6.90 -1.12 -17.07
N THR A 160 6.66 -0.45 -18.20
CA THR A 160 5.97 0.86 -18.23
C THR A 160 4.46 0.73 -18.00
N ALA A 161 3.93 -0.48 -18.14
CA ALA A 161 2.55 -0.78 -17.80
C ALA A 161 2.28 -0.81 -16.30
N LEU A 162 3.31 -1.12 -15.51
CA LEU A 162 3.21 -1.22 -14.06
C LEU A 162 2.86 0.12 -13.39
N PRO A 163 2.13 0.09 -12.26
CA PRO A 163 1.94 1.24 -11.40
C PRO A 163 3.29 1.83 -10.94
N ARG A 164 3.36 3.17 -10.88
CA ARG A 164 4.57 3.88 -10.40
C ARG A 164 4.84 3.69 -8.91
N GLU A 165 3.87 3.16 -8.18
CA GLU A 165 3.79 3.10 -6.72
C GLU A 165 4.17 1.71 -6.16
N ILE A 166 4.86 0.90 -6.97
CA ILE A 166 5.37 -0.41 -6.58
C ILE A 166 6.70 -0.27 -5.83
N ASP A 167 6.98 -1.18 -4.89
CA ASP A 167 8.24 -1.18 -4.15
C ASP A 167 9.38 -1.79 -4.99
N THR A 168 9.14 -2.98 -5.54
CA THR A 168 10.16 -3.83 -6.15
C THR A 168 9.73 -4.29 -7.54
N LEU A 169 10.64 -4.23 -8.53
CA LEU A 169 10.49 -4.81 -9.85
C LEU A 169 11.27 -6.12 -9.94
N VAL A 170 10.66 -7.13 -10.55
CA VAL A 170 11.28 -8.42 -10.87
C VAL A 170 11.49 -8.50 -12.38
N HIS A 171 12.69 -8.90 -12.79
CA HIS A 171 13.14 -8.95 -14.18
C HIS A 171 13.25 -10.38 -14.70
N ASP A 172 13.38 -10.53 -16.02
CA ASP A 172 13.45 -11.83 -16.71
C ASP A 172 14.61 -12.71 -16.23
N ASP A 173 15.71 -12.09 -15.77
CA ASP A 173 16.88 -12.80 -15.23
C ASP A 173 16.72 -13.17 -13.74
N THR A 174 15.50 -13.10 -13.20
CA THR A 174 15.12 -13.35 -11.80
C THR A 174 15.73 -12.37 -10.79
N THR A 175 16.36 -11.29 -11.25
CA THR A 175 16.84 -10.24 -10.34
C THR A 175 15.68 -9.33 -9.92
N ALA A 176 15.80 -8.80 -8.70
CA ALA A 176 14.87 -7.82 -8.15
C ALA A 176 15.57 -6.47 -7.98
N THR A 177 14.89 -5.37 -8.30
CA THR A 177 15.40 -4.00 -8.09
C THR A 177 14.33 -3.10 -7.45
N THR A 178 14.75 -2.03 -6.79
CA THR A 178 13.82 -0.98 -6.34
C THR A 178 13.14 -0.33 -7.55
N ALA A 179 11.80 -0.21 -7.54
CA ALA A 179 11.07 0.36 -8.68
C ALA A 179 11.29 1.87 -8.85
N THR A 180 11.44 2.60 -7.75
CA THR A 180 11.60 4.07 -7.74
C THR A 180 12.89 4.57 -8.37
N GLU A 181 13.88 3.69 -8.53
CA GLU A 181 15.21 4.02 -9.07
C GLU A 181 15.48 3.32 -10.42
N TRP A 182 14.51 2.59 -10.98
CA TRP A 182 14.63 1.91 -12.27
C TRP A 182 14.68 2.91 -13.45
N PRO A 183 15.56 2.71 -14.47
CA PRO A 183 16.46 1.56 -14.71
C PRO A 183 17.85 1.70 -14.08
N THR A 184 18.09 2.75 -13.28
CA THR A 184 19.41 3.05 -12.70
C THR A 184 19.71 2.31 -11.39
N SER A 185 18.72 1.60 -10.84
CA SER A 185 18.81 0.82 -9.60
C SER A 185 19.74 -0.37 -9.73
N ARG A 186 20.54 -0.65 -8.69
CA ARG A 186 21.31 -1.89 -8.61
C ARG A 186 20.40 -3.07 -8.25
N PRO A 187 20.71 -4.30 -8.69
CA PRO A 187 20.04 -5.51 -8.20
C PRO A 187 20.11 -5.57 -6.69
N LEU A 188 18.96 -5.72 -6.04
CA LEU A 188 18.84 -5.95 -4.60
C LEU A 188 19.29 -7.38 -4.28
N PHE A 189 18.76 -8.36 -5.01
CA PHE A 189 19.08 -9.78 -4.88
C PHE A 189 18.53 -10.58 -6.08
N THR A 190 18.94 -11.84 -6.18
CA THR A 190 18.42 -12.83 -7.14
C THR A 190 17.37 -13.68 -6.45
N LEU A 191 16.23 -13.89 -7.12
CA LEU A 191 15.12 -14.66 -6.61
C LEU A 191 15.26 -16.15 -6.93
N PRO A 192 14.76 -17.05 -6.07
CA PRO A 192 14.53 -18.44 -6.43
C PRO A 192 13.63 -18.57 -7.66
N ASN A 193 13.82 -19.63 -8.45
CA ASN A 193 12.96 -19.92 -9.61
C ASN A 193 11.53 -20.34 -9.21
N ASP A 194 11.35 -20.89 -8.01
CA ASP A 194 10.03 -21.24 -7.49
C ASP A 194 9.24 -19.96 -7.14
N PRO A 195 8.05 -19.74 -7.74
CA PRO A 195 7.27 -18.53 -7.52
C PRO A 195 6.89 -18.26 -6.07
N HIS A 196 6.57 -19.29 -5.29
CA HIS A 196 6.19 -19.12 -3.88
C HIS A 196 7.40 -18.66 -3.07
N HIS A 197 8.55 -19.35 -3.20
CA HIS A 197 9.78 -18.96 -2.53
C HIS A 197 10.29 -17.58 -2.96
N ALA A 198 10.09 -17.18 -4.23
CA ALA A 198 10.40 -15.84 -4.69
C ALA A 198 9.57 -14.77 -3.97
N LEU A 199 8.25 -14.97 -3.84
CA LEU A 199 7.39 -14.04 -3.14
C LEU A 199 7.63 -14.02 -1.62
N ASP A 200 7.98 -15.16 -1.02
CA ASP A 200 8.38 -15.25 0.39
C ASP A 200 9.66 -14.44 0.64
N ALA A 201 10.67 -14.58 -0.24
CA ALA A 201 11.91 -13.81 -0.16
C ALA A 201 11.66 -12.30 -0.26
N LEU A 202 10.83 -11.87 -1.22
CA LEU A 202 10.41 -10.47 -1.34
C LEU A 202 9.71 -9.96 -0.08
N HIS A 203 8.77 -10.74 0.45
CA HIS A 203 8.01 -10.37 1.64
C HIS A 203 8.90 -10.20 2.87
N HIS A 204 9.85 -11.12 3.04
CA HIS A 204 10.83 -11.13 4.13
C HIS A 204 11.76 -9.92 4.07
N ASP A 205 12.20 -9.52 2.88
CA ASP A 205 13.00 -8.31 2.67
C ASP A 205 12.21 -7.01 2.96
N GLY A 206 10.88 -7.12 2.99
CA GLY A 206 9.99 -6.02 3.34
C GLY A 206 9.20 -5.46 2.17
N THR A 207 9.24 -6.10 1.00
CA THR A 207 8.40 -5.76 -0.14
C THR A 207 6.94 -6.00 0.22
N ARG A 208 6.06 -5.06 -0.12
CA ARG A 208 4.59 -5.18 0.07
C ARG A 208 3.86 -5.13 -1.25
N THR A 209 4.44 -4.50 -2.25
CA THR A 209 3.98 -4.49 -3.64
C THR A 209 5.13 -4.82 -4.57
N ALA A 210 4.90 -5.75 -5.50
CA ALA A 210 5.89 -6.18 -6.47
C ALA A 210 5.32 -6.12 -7.88
N GLY A 211 6.17 -5.72 -8.83
CA GLY A 211 5.86 -5.69 -10.25
C GLY A 211 6.67 -6.76 -10.98
N LEU A 212 6.02 -7.64 -11.72
CA LEU A 212 6.68 -8.50 -12.69
C LEU A 212 6.84 -7.72 -13.99
N ALA A 213 8.08 -7.40 -14.35
CA ALA A 213 8.47 -6.82 -15.63
C ALA A 213 9.12 -7.92 -16.49
N VAL A 214 8.39 -9.00 -16.68
CA VAL A 214 8.89 -10.23 -17.30
C VAL A 214 8.03 -10.65 -18.48
N ASP A 215 8.60 -11.46 -19.38
CA ASP A 215 7.89 -12.02 -20.51
C ASP A 215 6.82 -13.04 -20.06
N HIS A 216 5.95 -13.44 -21.00
CA HIS A 216 4.89 -14.39 -20.70
C HIS A 216 5.41 -15.75 -20.23
N VAL A 217 6.57 -16.20 -20.74
CA VAL A 217 7.15 -17.50 -20.37
C VAL A 217 7.57 -17.50 -18.90
N THR A 218 8.18 -16.41 -18.45
CA THR A 218 8.64 -16.20 -17.08
C THR A 218 7.49 -15.89 -16.12
N ALA A 219 6.42 -15.23 -16.61
CA ALA A 219 5.20 -15.00 -15.84
C ALA A 219 4.34 -16.27 -15.67
N GLN A 220 4.44 -17.23 -16.59
CA GLN A 220 3.55 -18.41 -16.63
C GLN A 220 3.49 -19.19 -15.31
N PRO A 221 4.60 -19.50 -14.61
CA PRO A 221 4.53 -20.20 -13.33
C PRO A 221 3.75 -19.43 -12.25
N TYR A 222 3.76 -18.10 -12.28
CA TYR A 222 2.97 -17.26 -11.38
C TYR A 222 1.49 -17.22 -11.77
N LEU A 223 1.17 -17.29 -13.07
CA LEU A 223 -0.21 -17.41 -13.57
C LEU A 223 -0.81 -18.77 -13.17
N ASP A 224 -0.08 -19.86 -13.41
CA ASP A 224 -0.53 -21.23 -13.15
C ASP A 224 -0.80 -21.49 -11.66
N THR A 225 0.01 -20.88 -10.79
CA THR A 225 -0.17 -20.94 -9.33
C THR A 225 -1.13 -19.86 -8.81
N GLY A 226 -1.57 -18.94 -9.69
CA GLY A 226 -2.49 -17.86 -9.35
C GLY A 226 -1.90 -16.80 -8.41
N LEU A 227 -0.59 -16.62 -8.43
CA LEU A 227 0.10 -15.68 -7.55
C LEU A 227 0.05 -14.22 -8.05
N ILE A 228 -0.29 -13.98 -9.32
CA ILE A 228 -0.50 -12.63 -9.85
C ILE A 228 -1.86 -12.09 -9.38
N ASP A 229 -1.88 -11.01 -8.62
CA ASP A 229 -3.12 -10.39 -8.13
C ASP A 229 -3.75 -9.48 -9.21
N HIS A 230 -2.89 -8.79 -9.97
CA HIS A 230 -3.27 -7.81 -10.99
C HIS A 230 -2.48 -7.99 -12.28
N ILE A 231 -3.10 -7.71 -13.43
CA ILE A 231 -2.41 -7.62 -14.72
C ILE A 231 -2.70 -6.23 -15.29
N GLU A 232 -1.64 -5.49 -15.60
CA GLU A 232 -1.72 -4.21 -16.28
C GLU A 232 -1.17 -4.40 -17.70
N ALA A 233 -2.07 -4.37 -18.68
CA ALA A 233 -1.72 -4.55 -20.08
C ALA A 233 -1.85 -3.23 -20.85
N HIS A 234 -0.81 -2.83 -21.58
CA HIS A 234 -0.89 -1.73 -22.55
C HIS A 234 -1.16 -2.27 -23.95
N SER A 235 -1.96 -1.57 -24.73
CA SER A 235 -2.14 -1.85 -26.15
C SER A 235 -2.06 -0.57 -26.94
N ALA A 236 -1.14 -0.52 -27.91
CA ALA A 236 -0.96 0.65 -28.80
C ALA A 236 -2.08 0.82 -29.84
N HIS A 237 -3.02 -0.13 -29.88
CA HIS A 237 -4.15 -0.13 -30.81
C HIS A 237 -5.45 -0.15 -30.01
N GLU A 238 -6.51 0.45 -30.56
CA GLU A 238 -7.85 0.14 -30.07
C GLU A 238 -8.04 -1.36 -30.24
N ALA A 239 -8.26 -2.06 -29.12
CA ALA A 239 -8.35 -3.50 -29.10
C ALA A 239 -9.60 -3.93 -29.87
N ALA A 240 -9.46 -4.18 -31.18
CA ALA A 240 -10.54 -4.72 -32.01
C ALA A 240 -10.99 -6.10 -31.48
N HIS A 241 -10.08 -6.82 -30.82
CA HIS A 241 -10.35 -8.02 -30.04
C HIS A 241 -9.57 -7.93 -28.72
N LEU A 242 -10.29 -8.00 -27.59
CA LEU A 242 -9.65 -8.22 -26.29
C LEU A 242 -8.93 -9.57 -26.34
N PRO A 243 -7.73 -9.70 -25.74
CA PRO A 243 -7.08 -10.99 -25.61
C PRO A 243 -8.01 -11.92 -24.82
N ASN A 244 -7.89 -13.23 -25.03
CA ASN A 244 -8.45 -14.18 -24.08
C ASN A 244 -7.86 -13.83 -22.71
N LEU A 245 -8.71 -13.37 -21.80
CA LEU A 245 -8.30 -13.07 -20.44
C LEU A 245 -7.68 -14.34 -19.86
N PRO A 246 -6.53 -14.26 -19.16
CA PRO A 246 -6.03 -15.42 -18.46
C PRO A 246 -7.11 -15.99 -17.53
N ASP A 247 -7.19 -17.31 -17.45
CA ASP A 247 -8.21 -17.98 -16.64
C ASP A 247 -8.17 -17.47 -15.19
N GLY A 248 -9.35 -17.22 -14.63
CA GLY A 248 -9.47 -16.71 -13.27
C GLY A 248 -9.26 -15.19 -13.12
N TYR A 249 -9.14 -14.42 -14.21
CA TYR A 249 -9.10 -12.95 -14.16
C TYR A 249 -10.37 -12.32 -14.75
N ARG A 250 -10.72 -11.14 -14.23
CA ARG A 250 -11.77 -10.28 -14.79
C ARG A 250 -11.19 -8.93 -15.18
N LEU A 251 -11.73 -8.34 -16.23
CA LEU A 251 -11.44 -6.96 -16.59
C LEU A 251 -12.03 -6.01 -15.54
N ALA A 252 -11.17 -5.28 -14.83
CA ALA A 252 -11.56 -4.34 -13.79
C ALA A 252 -11.72 -2.92 -14.34
N GLN A 253 -10.85 -2.50 -15.25
CA GLN A 253 -10.87 -1.16 -15.82
C GLN A 253 -10.28 -1.13 -17.24
N ILE A 254 -10.82 -0.24 -18.08
CA ILE A 254 -10.23 0.16 -19.36
C ILE A 254 -9.98 1.67 -19.27
N SER A 255 -8.77 2.10 -19.59
CA SER A 255 -8.41 3.53 -19.64
C SER A 255 -7.87 3.88 -21.01
N HIS A 256 -8.36 4.97 -21.60
CA HIS A 256 -7.81 5.52 -22.83
C HIS A 256 -6.56 6.35 -22.52
N LEU A 257 -5.47 6.03 -23.19
CA LEU A 257 -4.22 6.77 -23.18
C LEU A 257 -4.05 7.49 -24.52
N ASN A 258 -3.23 8.54 -24.56
CA ASN A 258 -2.95 9.27 -25.81
C ASN A 258 -2.38 8.37 -26.92
N ASN A 259 -1.76 7.24 -26.56
CA ASN A 259 -1.11 6.29 -27.44
C ASN A 259 -1.73 4.89 -27.41
N GLY A 260 -2.97 4.74 -26.93
CA GLY A 260 -3.66 3.45 -26.93
C GLY A 260 -4.55 3.21 -25.72
N LEU A 261 -4.59 1.98 -25.22
CA LEU A 261 -5.42 1.54 -24.09
C LEU A 261 -4.55 0.96 -22.97
N ARG A 262 -4.99 1.17 -21.73
CA ARG A 262 -4.56 0.39 -20.56
C ARG A 262 -5.72 -0.47 -20.11
N LEU A 263 -5.48 -1.78 -20.01
CA LEU A 263 -6.41 -2.76 -19.48
C LEU A 263 -5.90 -3.20 -18.11
N SER A 264 -6.71 -3.00 -17.08
CA SER A 264 -6.41 -3.44 -15.72
C SER A 264 -7.28 -4.64 -15.40
N LEU A 265 -6.66 -5.79 -15.14
CA LEU A 265 -7.34 -7.02 -14.77
C LEU A 265 -7.07 -7.32 -13.30
N SER A 266 -8.07 -7.89 -12.64
CA SER A 266 -7.94 -8.36 -11.25
C SER A 266 -8.25 -9.85 -11.20
N ARG A 267 -7.49 -10.59 -10.39
CA ARG A 267 -7.80 -11.99 -10.12
C ARG A 267 -9.16 -12.08 -9.46
N ASN A 268 -9.98 -13.03 -9.89
CA ASN A 268 -11.22 -13.36 -9.22
C ASN A 268 -10.86 -13.86 -7.82
N SER A 269 -11.29 -13.12 -6.81
CA SER A 269 -11.33 -13.61 -5.44
C SER A 269 -12.21 -14.85 -5.42
N THR A 270 -11.62 -16.04 -5.40
CA THR A 270 -12.31 -17.21 -4.87
C THR A 270 -12.76 -16.83 -3.47
N ASN A 271 -14.03 -17.06 -3.14
CA ASN A 271 -14.63 -16.72 -1.83
C ASN A 271 -13.70 -17.16 -0.68
N ALA A 272 -12.87 -16.25 -0.18
CA ALA A 272 -12.37 -16.31 1.16
C ALA A 272 -13.60 -15.99 2.02
N GLN A 273 -14.14 -17.03 2.64
CA GLN A 273 -15.23 -16.92 3.60
C GLN A 273 -14.92 -15.77 4.55
N THR A 274 -15.75 -14.74 4.53
CA THR A 274 -15.82 -13.75 5.59
C THR A 274 -16.04 -14.54 6.88
N PRO A 275 -15.15 -14.51 7.89
CA PRO A 275 -15.51 -15.06 9.18
C PRO A 275 -16.70 -14.23 9.66
N SER A 276 -17.85 -14.87 9.83
CA SER A 276 -18.99 -14.27 10.52
C SER A 276 -18.49 -13.71 11.85
N PRO A 277 -18.98 -12.54 12.29
CA PRO A 277 -18.70 -12.08 13.64
C PRO A 277 -19.29 -13.11 14.59
N SER A 278 -18.43 -13.95 15.16
CA SER A 278 -18.78 -14.80 16.27
C SER A 278 -19.24 -13.87 17.39
N SER A 279 -20.55 -13.86 17.64
CA SER A 279 -21.12 -13.34 18.86
C SER A 279 -20.45 -14.03 20.04
N GLN A 280 -19.53 -13.35 20.71
CA GLN A 280 -19.12 -13.72 22.05
C GLN A 280 -19.66 -12.68 23.02
N ARG A 281 -20.41 -13.25 23.98
CA ARG A 281 -21.07 -12.63 25.12
C ARG A 281 -20.04 -12.21 26.16
#